data_AF-A0A2V5XSF6-F1
#
_entry.id   AF-A0A2V5XSF6-F1
#
_cell.length_a   1.000
_cell.length_b   1.000
_cell.length_c   1.000
_cell.angle_alpha   90.00
_cell.angle_beta   90.00
_cell.angle_gamma   90.00
#
_symmetry.space_group_name_H-M   'P 1'
#
loop_
_entity.id
_entity.type
_entity.pdbx_description
1 polymer ?
#
loop_
_entity_poly.entity_id
_entity_poly.type
_entity_poly.pdbx_seq_one_letter_code
_entity_poly.pdbx_strand_id
1 'polypeptide(L)'
;MLSSRIEGGANVLSEAIAASVPILASRIDGNVGVLGAGYSGYFDVGDTAQLLRLLLRAENSPGYLAELKAWCSRLAPLTYPAREEQAWSKLIGELCN
;
A
#
# COMPACT_ATOMS: atom_id res chain seq x y z
N MET A 1 6.19 -8.75 -2.48
CA MET A 1 5.19 -9.04 -3.54
C MET A 1 3.87 -9.30 -2.86
N LEU A 2 2.80 -8.64 -3.28
CA LEU A 2 1.47 -8.82 -2.69
C LEU A 2 0.48 -9.20 -3.79
N SER A 3 0.19 -10.49 -3.86
CA SER A 3 -0.87 -11.08 -4.65
C SER A 3 -1.87 -11.68 -3.66
N SER A 4 -3.00 -11.02 -3.40
CA SER A 4 -4.13 -11.70 -2.75
C SER A 4 -5.45 -11.06 -3.12
N ARG A 5 -6.44 -11.92 -3.39
CA ARG A 5 -7.82 -11.57 -3.75
C ARG A 5 -8.75 -11.45 -2.53
N ILE A 6 -8.34 -11.85 -1.32
CA ILE A 6 -9.22 -11.87 -0.13
C ILE A 6 -8.37 -11.64 1.15
N GLU A 7 -8.74 -10.62 1.92
CA GLU A 7 -8.48 -10.33 3.35
C GLU A 7 -7.02 -10.25 3.87
N GLY A 8 -6.09 -11.12 3.48
CA GLY A 8 -4.70 -11.07 3.94
C GLY A 8 -3.82 -10.00 3.27
N GLY A 9 -4.31 -9.40 2.17
CA GLY A 9 -3.53 -8.45 1.38
C GLY A 9 -3.35 -7.08 2.04
N ALA A 10 -4.39 -6.63 2.76
CA ALA A 10 -4.42 -5.33 3.41
C ALA A 10 -3.47 -5.29 4.62
N ASN A 11 -3.37 -6.37 5.40
CA ASN A 11 -2.48 -6.44 6.56
C ASN A 11 -1.01 -6.32 6.16
N VAL A 12 -0.57 -7.10 5.17
CA VAL A 12 0.81 -7.06 4.69
C VAL A 12 1.13 -5.73 4.03
N LEU A 13 0.14 -5.07 3.39
CA LEU A 13 0.30 -3.74 2.83
C LEU A 13 0.51 -2.70 3.95
N SER A 14 -0.31 -2.75 5.00
CA SER A 14 -0.20 -1.87 6.17
C SER A 14 1.13 -2.07 6.93
N GLU A 15 1.58 -3.30 7.11
CA GLU A 15 2.88 -3.61 7.74
C GLU A 15 4.05 -3.07 6.92
N ALA A 16 4.03 -3.26 5.60
CA ALA A 16 5.06 -2.74 4.70
C ALA A 16 5.08 -1.21 4.68
N ILE A 17 3.91 -0.57 4.71
CA ILE A 17 3.78 0.89 4.83
C ILE A 17 4.34 1.37 6.17
N ALA A 18 3.97 0.74 7.28
CA ALA A 18 4.48 1.06 8.62
C ALA A 18 6.02 0.96 8.69
N ALA A 19 6.58 -0.06 8.03
CA ALA A 19 8.02 -0.27 7.93
C ALA A 19 8.71 0.61 6.87
N SER A 20 7.97 1.46 6.14
CA SER A 20 8.49 2.28 5.03
C SER A 20 9.27 1.45 3.99
N VAL A 21 8.75 0.28 3.65
CA VAL A 21 9.32 -0.60 2.64
C VAL A 21 8.72 -0.25 1.26
N PRO A 22 9.52 -0.12 0.18
CA PRO A 22 9.00 0.03 -1.19
C PRO A 22 8.07 -1.11 -1.60
N ILE A 23 6.95 -0.78 -2.25
CA ILE A 23 5.90 -1.76 -2.60
C ILE A 23 5.67 -1.79 -4.12
N LEU A 24 5.53 -2.99 -4.66
CA LEU A 24 4.91 -3.19 -5.97
C LEU A 24 3.59 -3.93 -5.73
N ALA A 25 2.50 -3.35 -6.20
CA ALA A 25 1.14 -3.80 -5.89
C ALA A 25 0.30 -3.92 -7.16
N SER A 26 -0.64 -4.88 -7.18
CA SER A 26 -1.62 -4.92 -8.26
C SER A 26 -2.57 -3.73 -8.17
N ARG A 27 -2.98 -3.18 -9.32
CA ARG A 27 -3.96 -2.08 -9.39
C ARG A 27 -5.37 -2.63 -9.19
N ILE A 28 -5.74 -2.83 -7.94
CA ILE A 28 -7.10 -3.16 -7.51
C ILE A 28 -7.64 -2.07 -6.58
N ASP A 29 -8.95 -1.93 -6.51
CA ASP A 29 -9.60 -0.86 -5.74
C ASP A 29 -9.11 -0.77 -4.29
N GLY A 30 -8.88 -1.90 -3.62
CA GLY A 30 -8.33 -1.94 -2.26
C GLY A 30 -6.94 -1.31 -2.15
N ASN A 31 -6.02 -1.68 -3.05
CA ASN A 31 -4.66 -1.11 -3.07
C ASN A 31 -4.67 0.35 -3.53
N VAL A 32 -5.60 0.72 -4.42
CA VAL A 32 -5.80 2.11 -4.88
C VAL A 32 -6.34 2.99 -3.76
N GLY A 33 -7.24 2.47 -2.92
CA GLY A 33 -7.75 3.18 -1.75
C GLY A 33 -6.67 3.50 -0.71
N VAL A 34 -5.69 2.60 -0.54
CA VAL A 34 -4.61 2.77 0.46
C VAL A 34 -3.42 3.58 -0.08
N LEU A 35 -2.90 3.21 -1.25
CA LEU A 35 -1.68 3.82 -1.80
C LEU A 35 -1.97 5.07 -2.65
N GLY A 36 -3.22 5.26 -3.08
CA GLY A 36 -3.66 6.37 -3.93
C GLY A 36 -3.41 6.12 -5.42
N ALA A 37 -4.30 6.63 -6.27
CA ALA A 37 -4.28 6.39 -7.72
C ALA A 37 -2.96 6.77 -8.42
N GLY A 38 -2.24 7.75 -7.88
CA GLY A 38 -0.97 8.25 -8.40
C GLY A 38 0.27 7.43 -8.02
N TYR A 39 0.13 6.35 -7.27
CA TYR A 39 1.28 5.51 -6.90
C TYR A 39 1.92 4.86 -8.14
N SER A 40 3.24 4.99 -8.28
CA SER A 40 3.97 4.55 -9.47
C SER A 40 4.32 3.05 -9.45
N GLY A 41 4.19 2.38 -8.30
CA GLY A 41 4.48 0.96 -8.10
C GLY A 41 3.36 -0.01 -8.50
N TYR A 42 2.37 0.43 -9.28
CA TYR A 42 1.26 -0.43 -9.70
C TYR A 42 1.56 -1.28 -10.92
N PHE A 43 1.09 -2.52 -10.91
CA PHE A 43 0.94 -3.36 -12.10
C PHE A 43 -0.50 -3.85 -12.29
N ASP A 44 -0.91 -4.15 -13.53
CA ASP A 44 -2.25 -4.68 -13.80
C ASP A 44 -2.43 -6.11 -13.27
N VAL A 45 -3.66 -6.45 -12.85
CA VAL A 45 -3.96 -7.78 -12.29
C VAL A 45 -3.70 -8.86 -13.34
N GLY A 46 -2.81 -9.80 -13.01
CA GLY A 46 -2.42 -10.89 -13.91
C GLY A 46 -1.36 -10.51 -14.95
N ASP A 47 -0.94 -9.25 -15.03
CA ASP A 47 0.14 -8.81 -15.93
C ASP A 47 1.52 -9.04 -15.29
N THR A 48 1.98 -10.28 -15.34
CA THR A 48 3.30 -10.68 -14.85
C THR A 48 4.44 -9.99 -15.63
N ALA A 49 4.23 -9.61 -16.89
CA ALA A 49 5.23 -8.92 -17.68
C ALA A 49 5.44 -7.48 -17.20
N GLN A 50 4.37 -6.80 -16.80
CA GLN A 50 4.44 -5.47 -16.19
C GLN A 50 5.09 -5.53 -14.82
N LEU A 51 4.75 -6.53 -14.00
CA LEU A 51 5.45 -6.79 -12.74
C LEU A 51 6.96 -6.99 -12.95
N LEU A 52 7.36 -7.79 -13.95
CA LEU A 52 8.77 -7.99 -14.29
C LEU A 52 9.47 -6.67 -14.67
N ARG A 53 8.83 -5.83 -15.49
CA ARG A 53 9.37 -4.50 -15.84
C ARG A 53 9.59 -3.61 -14.62
N LEU A 54 8.65 -3.63 -13.67
CA LEU A 54 8.78 -2.85 -12.43
C LEU A 54 9.89 -3.38 -11.52
N LEU A 55 10.06 -4.70 -11.44
CA LEU A 55 11.16 -5.32 -10.70
C LEU A 55 12.52 -4.94 -11.28
N LEU A 56 12.67 -5.06 -12.61
CA LEU A 56 13.90 -4.66 -13.30
C LEU A 56 14.17 -3.16 -13.11
N ARG A 57 13.14 -2.32 -13.16
CA ARG A 57 13.29 -0.89 -12.87
C ARG A 57 13.73 -0.64 -11.43
N ALA A 58 13.16 -1.35 -10.46
CA ALA A 58 13.52 -1.23 -9.06
C ALA A 58 14.97 -1.63 -8.80
N GLU A 59 15.43 -2.72 -9.43
CA GLU A 59 16.82 -3.19 -9.33
C GLU A 59 17.81 -2.19 -9.94
N ASN A 60 17.48 -1.61 -11.09
CA ASN A 60 18.39 -0.75 -11.86
C ASN A 60 18.27 0.75 -11.53
N SER A 61 17.31 1.16 -10.71
CA SER A 61 17.05 2.57 -10.40
C SER A 61 16.88 2.80 -8.89
N PRO A 62 17.97 3.16 -8.19
CA PRO A 62 17.90 3.55 -6.78
C PRO A 62 16.93 4.71 -6.52
N GLY A 63 16.83 5.65 -7.47
CA GLY A 63 15.90 6.78 -7.38
C GLY A 63 14.43 6.35 -7.38
N TYR A 64 14.08 5.33 -8.18
CA TYR A 64 12.73 4.77 -8.18
C TYR A 64 12.40 4.06 -6.86
N LEU A 65 13.34 3.29 -6.30
CA LEU A 65 13.15 2.70 -4.96
C LEU A 65 12.99 3.77 -3.87
N ALA A 66 13.76 4.87 -3.94
CA ALA A 66 13.64 5.98 -3.01
C ALA A 66 12.29 6.70 -3.13
N GLU A 67 11.76 6.87 -4.35
CA GLU A 67 10.43 7.41 -4.60
C GLU A 67 9.34 6.58 -3.94
N LEU A 68 9.36 5.25 -4.17
CA LEU A 68 8.40 4.32 -3.57
C LEU A 68 8.50 4.31 -2.04
N LYS A 69 9.73 4.29 -1.51
CA LYS A 69 9.97 4.39 -0.07
C LYS A 69 9.41 5.67 0.53
N ALA A 70 9.71 6.81 -0.09
CA ALA A 70 9.21 8.11 0.35
C ALA A 70 7.69 8.17 0.34
N TRP A 71 7.05 7.52 -0.64
CA TRP A 71 5.59 7.39 -0.68
C TRP A 71 5.07 6.59 0.51
N CYS A 72 5.63 5.41 0.77
CA CYS A 72 5.24 4.58 1.92
C CYS A 72 5.48 5.29 3.26
N SER A 73 6.59 6.01 3.42
CA SER A 73 6.87 6.81 4.62
C SER A 73 5.84 7.91 4.88
N ARG A 74 5.25 8.51 3.83
CA ARG A 74 4.15 9.47 3.99
C ARG A 74 2.86 8.81 4.47
N LEU A 75 2.66 7.54 4.15
CA LEU A 75 1.49 6.76 4.54
C LEU A 75 1.66 6.08 5.91
N ALA A 76 2.90 5.88 6.40
CA ALA A 76 3.19 5.23 7.68
C ALA A 76 2.40 5.79 8.88
N PRO A 77 2.13 7.11 9.01
CA PRO A 77 1.29 7.64 10.08
C PRO A 77 -0.18 7.18 10.04
N LEU A 78 -0.66 6.63 8.93
CA LEU A 78 -2.03 6.10 8.78
C LEU A 78 -2.17 4.67 9.32
N THR A 79 -1.06 3.96 9.53
CA THR A 79 -1.03 2.54 9.92
C THR A 79 -0.71 2.33 11.40
N TYR A 80 -0.68 3.39 12.22
CA TYR A 80 -0.46 3.26 13.67
C TYR A 80 -1.76 2.87 14.40
N PRO A 81 -1.71 1.89 15.34
CA PRO A 81 -2.90 1.37 16.04
C PRO A 81 -3.76 2.45 16.72
N ALA A 82 -3.14 3.53 17.19
CA ALA A 82 -3.83 4.64 17.86
C ALA A 82 -4.87 5.36 16.97
N ARG A 83 -4.76 5.23 15.64
CA ARG A 83 -5.76 5.78 14.70
C ARG A 83 -6.91 4.82 14.42
N GLU A 84 -6.65 3.52 14.41
CA GLU A 84 -7.71 2.52 14.27
C GLU A 84 -8.66 2.59 15.47
N GLU A 85 -8.14 2.71 16.70
CA GLU A 85 -8.97 2.92 17.90
C GLU A 85 -9.80 4.23 17.83
N GLN A 86 -9.24 5.33 17.33
CA GLN A 86 -9.99 6.58 17.16
C GLN A 86 -11.04 6.50 16.04
N ALA A 87 -10.76 5.81 14.94
CA ALA A 87 -11.71 5.59 13.86
C ALA A 87 -12.87 4.69 14.32
N TRP A 88 -12.56 3.62 15.06
CA TRP A 88 -13.57 2.75 15.70
C TRP A 88 -14.40 3.51 16.74
N SER A 89 -13.76 4.30 17.61
CA SER A 89 -14.45 5.12 18.62
C SER A 89 -15.38 6.15 17.97
N LYS A 90 -14.93 6.79 16.89
CA LYS A 90 -15.75 7.74 16.12
C LYS A 90 -16.94 7.07 15.43
N LEU A 91 -16.72 5.91 14.80
CA LEU A 91 -17.78 5.16 14.11
C LEU A 91 -18.84 4.62 15.09
N ILE A 92 -18.42 4.10 16.24
CA ILE A 92 -19.35 3.67 17.31
C ILE A 92 -20.09 4.88 17.90
N GLY A 93 -19.41 6.01 18.07
CA GLY A 93 -20.04 7.26 18.52
C GLY A 93 -21.11 7.79 17.54
N GLU A 94 -20.94 7.58 16.24
CA GLU A 94 -21.92 7.96 15.21
C GLU A 94 -23.16 7.02 15.19
N LEU A 95 -23.05 5.79 15.70
CA LEU A 95 -24.15 4.84 15.83
C LEU A 95 -24.91 4.94 17.17
N CYS A 96 -24.36 5.68 18.13
CA CYS A 96 -24.96 5.93 19.45
C CYS A 96 -25.63 7.31 19.59
N ASN A 97 -25.71 8.08 18.49
CA ASN A 97 -26.60 9.24 18.33
C ASN A 97 -27.78 8.89 17.42
#